data_AF-A0A1H8IU60-F1
#
_entry.id   AF-A0A1H8IU60-F1
#
_cell.length_a   1.000
_cell.length_b   1.000
_cell.length_c   1.000
_cell.angle_alpha   90.00
_cell.angle_beta   90.00
_cell.angle_gamma   90.00
#
_symmetry.space_group_name_H-M   'P 1'
#
loop_
_entity.id
_entity.type
_entity.pdbx_description
1 polymer ?
#
loop_
_entity_poly.entity_id
_entity_poly.type
_entity_poly.pdbx_seq_one_letter_code
_entity_poly.pdbx_strand_id
1 'polypeptide(L)'
;MQTCSLFYFMKPTLYTMKNIFLLFSLFFFLLSFGQANSGYALVDTKMAAIPANATTSTQAIANYINANFKTETDKIRAVFYWTASTISYDVANMFSVNFNETEQEQIAKTLRTNKGVCIHYAVVFNELSQKIGIQSYIIEGYTKQNGKVSELAHAWVAAKVDKKWYIFDPTWGSGYVNNGRFSKKINNYYFKAVPATIISSHIPFDYLWQFSNYPITNTEFYEGKIQINKTKKYFDFEKEIIKYNALSEADQLFASAERIEKNGLKNAMILERYEGKKQQLTYLRQNTNIEKLNAIVNEMNLAVVLLNDFIHYRNNKFKPALSDDEISSMIETPKEKLVNCQNNIYSVGSVGSQNASNVSSIKKSIGAALAQAEEHSLFVKNYLSKSKIVRKTMFSKVTWFGVPLN
;
A
#
# COMPACT_ATOMS: atom_id res chain seq x y z
N MET A 1 -98.10 25.29 38.59
CA MET A 1 -99.07 24.18 38.64
C MET A 1 -99.48 23.89 37.21
N GLN A 2 -98.98 22.79 36.61
CA GLN A 2 -99.73 21.52 36.44
C GLN A 2 -100.99 21.77 35.60
N THR A 3 -101.22 21.20 34.41
CA THR A 3 -101.01 19.82 33.90
C THR A 3 -101.08 19.84 32.35
N CYS A 4 -100.23 19.11 31.61
CA CYS A 4 -100.39 17.71 31.13
C CYS A 4 -101.62 17.44 30.22
N SER A 5 -101.39 17.08 28.94
CA SER A 5 -101.55 15.70 28.41
C SER A 5 -101.55 15.59 26.88
N LEU A 6 -101.01 14.46 26.41
CA LEU A 6 -100.75 14.01 25.04
C LEU A 6 -101.99 13.47 24.29
N PHE A 7 -101.91 13.46 22.94
CA PHE A 7 -101.91 12.30 22.00
C PHE A 7 -102.82 12.50 20.76
N TYR A 8 -102.26 12.37 19.54
CA TYR A 8 -102.58 11.37 18.49
C TYR A 8 -102.07 11.78 17.08
N PHE A 9 -101.21 10.92 16.52
CA PHE A 9 -101.11 10.41 15.14
C PHE A 9 -101.06 11.32 13.90
N MET A 10 -99.98 11.16 13.11
CA MET A 10 -100.05 10.93 11.65
C MET A 10 -98.73 10.34 11.09
N LYS A 11 -98.84 9.19 10.44
CA LYS A 11 -97.97 8.57 9.39
C LYS A 11 -98.89 7.53 8.68
N PRO A 12 -98.60 6.98 7.48
CA PRO A 12 -97.39 7.08 6.64
C PRO A 12 -97.65 7.26 5.13
N THR A 13 -96.60 7.44 4.33
CA THR A 13 -96.37 6.56 3.15
C THR A 13 -94.90 6.59 2.73
N LEU A 14 -94.35 5.39 2.54
CA LEU A 14 -93.00 5.07 2.07
C LEU A 14 -92.95 5.04 0.53
N TYR A 15 -91.82 5.40 -0.07
CA TYR A 15 -91.04 4.45 -0.87
C TYR A 15 -89.59 4.91 -1.05
N THR A 16 -88.70 3.93 -0.90
CA THR A 16 -87.23 3.92 -0.97
C THR A 16 -86.67 4.04 -2.39
N MET A 17 -85.47 4.61 -2.56
CA MET A 17 -84.22 3.85 -2.81
C MET A 17 -83.00 4.75 -3.17
N LYS A 18 -81.93 4.53 -2.39
CA LYS A 18 -80.48 4.45 -2.74
C LYS A 18 -79.72 5.64 -3.37
N ASN A 19 -78.75 6.08 -2.56
CA ASN A 19 -77.31 6.22 -2.86
C ASN A 19 -76.86 7.06 -4.06
N ILE A 20 -76.16 8.16 -3.78
CA ILE A 20 -74.70 8.34 -3.98
C ILE A 20 -74.38 9.82 -3.68
N PHE A 21 -73.84 10.07 -2.49
CA PHE A 21 -73.14 11.30 -2.14
C PHE A 21 -71.82 10.85 -1.52
N LEU A 22 -70.73 10.91 -2.27
CA LEU A 22 -69.39 10.64 -1.72
C LEU A 22 -68.29 11.24 -2.60
N LEU A 23 -67.62 12.23 -2.03
CA LEU A 23 -66.21 12.58 -2.20
C LEU A 23 -65.64 12.71 -3.62
N PHE A 24 -65.66 13.94 -4.13
CA PHE A 24 -64.66 14.43 -5.10
C PHE A 24 -63.44 14.98 -4.32
N SER A 25 -62.68 14.09 -3.67
CA SER A 25 -61.43 14.43 -2.96
C SER A 25 -60.61 13.17 -2.66
N LEU A 26 -60.30 12.36 -3.66
CA LEU A 26 -59.29 11.30 -3.51
C LEU A 26 -58.99 10.71 -4.89
N PHE A 27 -57.99 11.25 -5.61
CA PHE A 27 -57.13 10.48 -6.52
C PHE A 27 -55.96 11.35 -7.04
N PHE A 28 -55.12 11.84 -6.13
CA PHE A 28 -53.77 12.31 -6.48
C PHE A 28 -52.68 11.74 -5.56
N PHE A 29 -52.99 10.63 -4.91
CA PHE A 29 -52.02 9.80 -4.21
C PHE A 29 -52.26 8.35 -4.61
N LEU A 30 -51.16 7.66 -4.94
CA LEU A 30 -51.01 6.24 -5.27
C LEU A 30 -50.62 5.94 -6.72
N LEU A 31 -49.46 6.48 -7.13
CA LEU A 31 -48.43 5.67 -7.80
C LEU A 31 -47.08 5.91 -7.10
N SER A 32 -47.06 5.75 -5.77
CA SER A 32 -45.84 5.24 -5.15
C SER A 32 -45.96 3.73 -5.22
N PHE A 33 -45.44 3.15 -6.29
CA PHE A 33 -45.07 1.74 -6.22
C PHE A 33 -44.05 1.65 -5.10
N GLY A 34 -44.49 1.16 -3.94
CA GLY A 34 -43.60 0.63 -2.93
C GLY A 34 -42.85 -0.54 -3.55
N GLN A 35 -41.73 -0.26 -4.22
CA GLN A 35 -40.77 -1.30 -4.55
C GLN A 35 -40.21 -1.79 -3.21
N ALA A 36 -40.60 -3.00 -2.84
CA ALA A 36 -39.85 -3.78 -1.86
C ALA A 36 -38.37 -3.70 -2.25
N ASN A 37 -37.53 -3.25 -1.32
CA ASN A 37 -36.15 -2.83 -1.53
C ASN A 37 -35.31 -3.89 -2.27
N SER A 38 -35.28 -3.80 -3.60
CA SER A 38 -34.54 -4.65 -4.53
C SER A 38 -33.23 -3.98 -4.96
N GLY A 39 -32.59 -3.23 -4.05
CA GLY A 39 -31.71 -2.10 -4.38
C GLY A 39 -30.55 -2.35 -5.35
N TYR A 40 -30.19 -3.60 -5.64
CA TYR A 40 -29.11 -3.96 -6.56
C TYR A 40 -29.46 -5.07 -7.57
N ALA A 41 -30.72 -5.51 -7.65
CA ALA A 41 -31.11 -6.67 -8.46
C ALA A 41 -30.73 -6.53 -9.94
N LEU A 42 -30.87 -5.32 -10.50
CA LEU A 42 -30.52 -5.05 -11.90
C LEU A 42 -29.01 -5.24 -12.17
N VAL A 43 -28.16 -4.72 -11.27
CA VAL A 43 -26.70 -4.88 -11.36
C VAL A 43 -26.31 -6.34 -11.21
N ASP A 44 -26.87 -7.01 -10.19
CA ASP A 44 -26.61 -8.41 -9.88
C ASP A 44 -27.01 -9.33 -11.04
N THR A 45 -28.22 -9.18 -11.60
CA THR A 45 -28.68 -9.95 -12.77
C THR A 45 -27.78 -9.73 -13.99
N LYS A 46 -27.35 -8.49 -14.23
CA LYS A 46 -26.46 -8.17 -15.35
C LYS A 46 -25.06 -8.75 -15.19
N MET A 47 -24.56 -8.83 -13.96
CA MET A 47 -23.27 -9.45 -13.64
C MET A 47 -23.33 -10.97 -13.56
N ALA A 48 -24.45 -11.56 -13.15
CA ALA A 48 -24.68 -13.00 -13.22
C ALA A 48 -24.64 -13.52 -14.66
N ALA A 49 -25.04 -12.68 -15.63
CA ALA A 49 -25.00 -12.96 -17.05
C ALA A 49 -23.72 -12.49 -17.77
N ILE A 50 -22.64 -12.19 -17.03
CA ILE A 50 -21.37 -11.79 -17.64
C ILE A 50 -20.83 -12.92 -18.56
N PRO A 51 -20.50 -12.62 -19.84
CA PRO A 51 -19.96 -13.63 -20.75
C PRO A 51 -18.58 -14.16 -20.29
N ALA A 52 -18.30 -15.44 -20.49
CA ALA A 52 -17.05 -16.07 -20.06
C ALA A 52 -15.79 -15.43 -20.67
N ASN A 53 -15.85 -14.92 -21.90
CA ASN A 53 -14.73 -14.19 -22.51
C ASN A 53 -14.44 -12.84 -21.80
N ALA A 54 -15.44 -12.27 -21.12
CA ALA A 54 -15.30 -11.06 -20.31
C ALA A 54 -14.81 -11.34 -18.87
N THR A 55 -14.55 -12.60 -18.50
CA THR A 55 -14.02 -12.97 -17.17
C THR A 55 -12.59 -13.51 -17.20
N THR A 56 -11.89 -13.38 -18.33
CA THR A 56 -10.54 -13.94 -18.53
C THR A 56 -9.43 -13.22 -17.76
N SER A 57 -9.67 -11.97 -17.36
CA SER A 57 -8.78 -11.15 -16.55
C SER A 57 -9.56 -10.08 -15.80
N THR A 58 -8.98 -9.50 -14.76
CA THR A 58 -9.59 -8.34 -14.09
C THR A 58 -9.76 -7.15 -15.02
N GLN A 59 -8.92 -7.01 -16.05
CA GLN A 59 -9.12 -5.96 -17.07
C GLN A 59 -10.37 -6.20 -17.91
N ALA A 60 -10.62 -7.43 -18.35
CA ALA A 60 -11.82 -7.78 -19.11
C ALA A 60 -13.10 -7.54 -18.31
N ILE A 61 -13.08 -7.91 -17.02
CA ILE A 61 -14.19 -7.69 -16.09
C ILE A 61 -14.43 -6.19 -15.88
N ALA A 62 -13.38 -5.41 -15.61
CA ALA A 62 -13.49 -3.96 -15.43
C ALA A 62 -14.00 -3.25 -16.70
N ASN A 63 -13.56 -3.67 -17.88
CA ASN A 63 -14.06 -3.15 -19.15
C ASN A 63 -15.56 -3.43 -19.31
N TYR A 64 -16.02 -4.64 -19.00
CA TYR A 64 -17.44 -4.99 -19.02
C TYR A 64 -18.24 -4.14 -18.03
N ILE A 65 -17.74 -3.95 -16.80
CA ILE A 65 -18.39 -3.11 -15.77
C ILE A 65 -18.52 -1.66 -16.27
N ASN A 66 -17.44 -1.07 -16.79
CA ASN A 66 -17.43 0.31 -17.29
C ASN A 66 -18.34 0.51 -18.51
N ALA A 67 -18.49 -0.51 -19.36
CA ALA A 67 -19.40 -0.43 -20.51
C ALA A 67 -20.88 -0.44 -20.08
N ASN A 68 -21.23 -1.19 -19.02
CA ASN A 68 -22.61 -1.45 -18.64
C ASN A 68 -23.14 -0.58 -17.48
N PHE A 69 -22.26 0.00 -16.66
CA PHE A 69 -22.65 0.80 -15.49
C PHE A 69 -22.02 2.19 -15.50
N LYS A 70 -22.78 3.20 -15.09
CA LYS A 70 -22.35 4.61 -15.14
C LYS A 70 -21.96 5.16 -13.77
N THR A 71 -22.74 4.86 -12.73
CA THR A 71 -22.51 5.41 -11.39
C THR A 71 -21.44 4.62 -10.64
N GLU A 72 -20.69 5.28 -9.74
CA GLU A 72 -19.72 4.58 -8.89
C GLU A 72 -20.38 3.51 -8.02
N THR A 73 -21.60 3.78 -7.53
CA THR A 73 -22.37 2.81 -6.73
C THR A 73 -22.75 1.56 -7.52
N ASP A 74 -23.17 1.67 -8.79
CA ASP A 74 -23.48 0.50 -9.62
C ASP A 74 -22.21 -0.27 -9.99
N LYS A 75 -21.13 0.44 -10.33
CA LYS A 75 -19.86 -0.20 -10.69
C LYS A 75 -19.26 -0.95 -9.50
N ILE A 76 -19.21 -0.35 -8.32
CA ILE A 76 -18.67 -1.03 -7.12
C ILE A 76 -19.60 -2.17 -6.66
N ARG A 77 -20.91 -2.07 -6.90
CA ARG A 77 -21.83 -3.19 -6.71
C ARG A 77 -21.51 -4.34 -7.64
N ALA A 78 -21.24 -4.07 -8.91
CA ALA A 78 -20.86 -5.09 -9.88
C ALA A 78 -19.57 -5.81 -9.46
N VAL A 79 -18.57 -5.09 -8.95
CA VAL A 79 -17.34 -5.67 -8.37
C VAL A 79 -17.65 -6.54 -7.14
N PHE A 80 -18.44 -6.04 -6.19
CA PHE A 80 -18.84 -6.81 -5.01
C PHE A 80 -19.59 -8.08 -5.38
N TYR A 81 -20.58 -7.99 -6.26
CA TYR A 81 -21.34 -9.13 -6.70
C TYR A 81 -20.44 -10.16 -7.38
N TRP A 82 -19.66 -9.76 -8.38
CA TRP A 82 -18.79 -10.67 -9.11
C TRP A 82 -17.82 -11.39 -8.16
N THR A 83 -17.17 -10.67 -7.24
CA THR A 83 -16.23 -11.29 -6.28
C THR A 83 -16.94 -12.23 -5.32
N ALA A 84 -18.02 -11.79 -4.66
CA ALA A 84 -18.74 -12.56 -3.65
C ALA A 84 -19.55 -13.74 -4.23
N SER A 85 -20.02 -13.66 -5.47
CA SER A 85 -20.79 -14.73 -6.12
C SER A 85 -19.90 -15.75 -6.82
N THR A 86 -18.74 -15.32 -7.35
CA THR A 86 -17.86 -16.18 -8.16
C THR A 86 -16.90 -16.96 -7.28
N ILE A 87 -16.18 -16.28 -6.39
CA ILE A 87 -15.15 -16.91 -5.56
C ILE A 87 -15.79 -17.75 -4.46
N SER A 88 -15.21 -18.92 -4.18
CA SER A 88 -15.63 -19.83 -3.10
C SER A 88 -14.58 -19.86 -2.00
N TYR A 89 -15.01 -19.81 -0.74
CA TYR A 89 -14.09 -19.75 0.39
C TYR A 89 -13.33 -21.08 0.56
N ASP A 90 -12.01 -21.01 0.60
CA ASP A 90 -11.13 -22.17 0.76
C ASP A 90 -10.94 -22.57 2.23
N VAL A 91 -11.95 -23.24 2.78
CA VAL A 91 -11.89 -23.72 4.18
C VAL A 91 -10.67 -24.62 4.43
N ALA A 92 -10.28 -25.45 3.45
CA ALA A 92 -9.17 -26.39 3.61
C ALA A 92 -7.82 -25.68 3.76
N ASN A 93 -7.65 -24.51 3.13
CA ASN A 93 -6.41 -23.74 3.15
C ASN A 93 -6.50 -22.46 3.98
N MET A 94 -7.51 -22.30 4.85
CA MET A 94 -7.72 -21.06 5.61
C MET A 94 -6.59 -20.72 6.59
N PHE A 95 -5.80 -21.71 6.99
CA PHE A 95 -4.62 -21.57 7.85
C PHE A 95 -3.29 -21.58 7.08
N SER A 96 -3.32 -21.80 5.76
CA SER A 96 -2.13 -22.05 4.93
C SER A 96 -1.99 -20.99 3.85
N VAL A 97 -1.90 -19.73 4.28
CA VAL A 97 -1.66 -18.60 3.35
C VAL A 97 -0.19 -18.57 2.96
N ASN A 98 0.09 -18.63 1.66
CA ASN A 98 1.44 -18.50 1.14
C ASN A 98 1.82 -17.01 1.07
N PHE A 99 2.59 -16.55 2.06
CA PHE A 99 3.03 -15.15 2.13
C PHE A 99 4.10 -14.76 1.09
N ASN A 100 4.61 -15.72 0.31
CA ASN A 100 5.57 -15.45 -0.77
C ASN A 100 4.89 -15.17 -2.13
N GLU A 101 3.57 -15.37 -2.25
CA GLU A 101 2.83 -15.04 -3.47
C GLU A 101 2.64 -13.52 -3.58
N THR A 102 3.06 -12.96 -4.72
CA THR A 102 2.76 -11.58 -5.10
C THR A 102 1.26 -11.37 -5.26
N GLU A 103 0.78 -10.12 -5.15
CA GLU A 103 -0.64 -9.81 -5.35
C GLU A 103 -1.16 -10.27 -6.71
N GLN A 104 -0.35 -10.12 -7.77
CA GLN A 104 -0.72 -10.54 -9.13
C GLN A 104 -0.83 -12.06 -9.27
N GLU A 105 0.03 -12.82 -8.60
CA GLU A 105 -0.09 -14.29 -8.53
C GLU A 105 -1.36 -14.71 -7.79
N GLN A 106 -1.70 -14.05 -6.68
CA GLN A 106 -2.94 -14.31 -5.95
C GLN A 106 -4.16 -14.06 -6.82
N ILE A 107 -4.21 -12.91 -7.52
CA ILE A 107 -5.29 -12.56 -8.45
C ILE A 107 -5.43 -13.60 -9.57
N ALA A 108 -4.32 -13.91 -10.27
CA ALA A 108 -4.32 -14.85 -11.38
C ALA A 108 -4.78 -16.25 -10.94
N LYS A 109 -4.30 -16.71 -9.78
CA LYS A 109 -4.72 -17.98 -9.18
C LYS A 109 -6.21 -17.96 -8.84
N THR A 110 -6.72 -16.90 -8.23
CA THR A 110 -8.14 -16.80 -7.86
C THR A 110 -9.07 -16.73 -9.07
N LEU A 111 -8.71 -16.00 -10.13
CA LEU A 111 -9.47 -15.99 -11.38
C LEU A 111 -9.54 -17.39 -12.02
N ARG A 112 -8.43 -18.13 -11.96
CA ARG A 112 -8.35 -19.48 -12.54
C ARG A 112 -9.13 -20.52 -11.74
N THR A 113 -9.08 -20.47 -10.42
CA THR A 113 -9.67 -21.49 -9.54
C THR A 113 -11.05 -21.13 -9.01
N ASN A 114 -11.44 -19.84 -9.08
CA ASN A 114 -12.60 -19.27 -8.39
C ASN A 114 -12.64 -19.64 -6.90
N LYS A 115 -11.46 -19.74 -6.26
CA LYS A 115 -11.31 -20.21 -4.88
C LYS A 115 -10.21 -19.45 -4.17
N GLY A 116 -10.41 -19.14 -2.90
CA GLY A 116 -9.43 -18.45 -2.07
C GLY A 116 -9.91 -18.16 -0.66
N VAL A 117 -9.04 -17.58 0.15
CA VAL A 117 -9.34 -17.07 1.51
C VAL A 117 -9.46 -15.55 1.50
N CYS A 118 -9.70 -14.91 2.64
CA CYS A 118 -10.02 -13.47 2.73
C CYS A 118 -9.13 -12.53 1.89
N ILE A 119 -7.80 -12.71 1.92
CA ILE A 119 -6.89 -11.88 1.13
C ILE A 119 -7.13 -12.00 -0.39
N HIS A 120 -7.47 -13.18 -0.89
CA HIS A 120 -7.75 -13.42 -2.31
C HIS A 120 -9.00 -12.68 -2.79
N TYR A 121 -10.03 -12.61 -1.96
CA TYR A 121 -11.20 -11.77 -2.26
C TYR A 121 -10.82 -10.30 -2.25
N ALA A 122 -10.04 -9.85 -1.26
CA ALA A 122 -9.65 -8.46 -1.09
C ALA A 122 -8.77 -7.95 -2.23
N VAL A 123 -7.75 -8.71 -2.67
CA VAL A 123 -6.88 -8.31 -3.80
C VAL A 123 -7.64 -8.21 -5.11
N VAL A 124 -8.53 -9.16 -5.41
CA VAL A 124 -9.33 -9.12 -6.64
C VAL A 124 -10.34 -7.97 -6.61
N PHE A 125 -11.03 -7.77 -5.47
CA PHE A 125 -11.95 -6.65 -5.32
C PHE A 125 -11.22 -5.31 -5.46
N ASN A 126 -10.05 -5.17 -4.83
CA ASN A 126 -9.26 -3.94 -4.87
C ASN A 126 -8.75 -3.65 -6.29
N GLU A 127 -8.18 -4.63 -6.99
CA GLU A 127 -7.71 -4.42 -8.37
C GLU A 127 -8.86 -4.04 -9.30
N LEU A 128 -10.01 -4.73 -9.20
CA LEU A 128 -11.19 -4.39 -9.99
C LEU A 128 -11.69 -2.97 -9.69
N SER A 129 -11.74 -2.58 -8.42
CA SER A 129 -12.15 -1.23 -7.98
C SER A 129 -11.25 -0.15 -8.58
N GLN A 130 -9.93 -0.35 -8.53
CA GLN A 130 -8.96 0.58 -9.14
C GLN A 130 -9.14 0.67 -10.66
N LYS A 131 -9.34 -0.47 -11.36
CA LYS A 131 -9.54 -0.51 -12.82
C LYS A 131 -10.84 0.13 -13.30
N ILE A 132 -11.86 0.25 -12.43
CA ILE A 132 -13.09 0.98 -12.73
C ILE A 132 -13.04 2.46 -12.31
N GLY A 133 -11.87 2.93 -11.85
CA GLY A 133 -11.61 4.33 -11.48
C GLY A 133 -12.00 4.68 -10.05
N ILE A 134 -12.23 3.71 -9.17
CA ILE A 134 -12.60 3.93 -7.78
C ILE A 134 -11.36 3.74 -6.90
N GLN A 135 -11.01 4.77 -6.13
CA GLN A 135 -9.91 4.69 -5.17
C GLN A 135 -10.25 3.68 -4.07
N SER A 136 -9.36 2.70 -3.85
CA SER A 136 -9.55 1.66 -2.85
C SER A 136 -8.24 1.21 -2.21
N TYR A 137 -8.37 0.61 -1.02
CA TYR A 137 -7.27 0.08 -0.23
C TYR A 137 -7.65 -1.29 0.34
N ILE A 138 -6.71 -2.23 0.31
CA ILE A 138 -6.79 -3.47 1.08
C ILE A 138 -6.51 -3.11 2.54
N ILE A 139 -7.41 -3.53 3.43
CA ILE A 139 -7.31 -3.30 4.86
C ILE A 139 -7.05 -4.64 5.54
N GLU A 140 -5.97 -4.71 6.30
CA GLU A 140 -5.65 -5.85 7.14
C GLU A 140 -5.99 -5.56 8.60
N GLY A 141 -6.57 -6.55 9.26
CA GLY A 141 -6.97 -6.44 10.66
C GLY A 141 -7.41 -7.76 11.22
N TYR A 142 -8.35 -7.70 12.15
CA TYR A 142 -8.97 -8.88 12.73
C TYR A 142 -10.44 -8.62 13.03
N THR A 143 -11.17 -9.70 13.27
CA THR A 143 -12.63 -9.64 13.44
C THR A 143 -13.10 -10.10 14.80
N LYS A 144 -14.33 -9.74 15.13
CA LYS A 144 -15.03 -10.17 16.35
C LYS A 144 -16.44 -10.62 15.99
N GLN A 145 -16.82 -11.82 16.46
CA GLN A 145 -18.17 -12.37 16.32
C GLN A 145 -18.67 -12.79 17.70
N ASN A 146 -19.93 -12.47 18.02
CA ASN A 146 -20.55 -12.81 19.31
C ASN A 146 -19.70 -12.39 20.53
N GLY A 147 -19.05 -11.23 20.45
CA GLY A 147 -18.17 -10.71 21.50
C GLY A 147 -16.78 -11.36 21.58
N LYS A 148 -16.51 -12.41 20.79
CA LYS A 148 -15.22 -13.12 20.77
C LYS A 148 -14.37 -12.69 19.57
N VAL A 149 -13.13 -12.31 19.84
CA VAL A 149 -12.13 -11.99 18.80
C VAL A 149 -11.70 -13.28 18.09
N SER A 150 -11.65 -13.22 16.76
CA SER A 150 -11.13 -14.29 15.91
C SER A 150 -9.65 -14.54 16.20
N GLU A 151 -9.23 -15.80 16.12
CA GLU A 151 -7.81 -16.19 16.22
C GLU A 151 -7.07 -15.99 14.88
N LEU A 152 -7.81 -15.74 13.80
CA LEU A 152 -7.29 -15.47 12.47
C LEU A 152 -7.42 -14.00 12.11
N ALA A 153 -6.34 -13.48 11.51
CA ALA A 153 -6.35 -12.20 10.85
C ALA A 153 -7.32 -12.22 9.66
N HIS A 154 -7.79 -11.04 9.28
CA HIS A 154 -8.76 -10.88 8.21
C HIS A 154 -8.35 -9.73 7.30
N ALA A 155 -8.77 -9.82 6.04
CA ALA A 155 -8.52 -8.81 5.03
C ALA A 155 -9.83 -8.45 4.31
N TRP A 156 -10.05 -7.16 4.13
CA TRP A 156 -11.21 -6.60 3.43
C TRP A 156 -10.79 -5.36 2.63
N VAL A 157 -11.73 -4.65 2.02
CA VAL A 157 -11.43 -3.47 1.20
C VAL A 157 -12.16 -2.24 1.72
N ALA A 158 -11.51 -1.10 1.65
CA ALA A 158 -12.14 0.20 1.75
C ALA A 158 -12.14 0.88 0.38
N ALA A 159 -13.22 1.51 -0.03
CA ALA A 159 -13.28 2.26 -1.29
C ALA A 159 -14.00 3.60 -1.11
N LYS A 160 -13.54 4.62 -1.83
CA LYS A 160 -14.12 5.97 -1.83
C LYS A 160 -15.18 6.04 -2.92
N VAL A 161 -16.45 6.04 -2.52
CA VAL A 161 -17.63 6.06 -3.41
C VAL A 161 -18.42 7.34 -3.13
N ASP A 162 -18.71 8.11 -4.16
CA ASP A 162 -19.41 9.40 -4.07
C ASP A 162 -18.73 10.33 -3.04
N LYS A 163 -17.39 10.37 -3.08
CA LYS A 163 -16.49 11.11 -2.17
C LYS A 163 -16.51 10.66 -0.70
N LYS A 164 -17.15 9.55 -0.36
CA LYS A 164 -17.20 9.00 1.02
C LYS A 164 -16.53 7.64 1.10
N TRP A 165 -15.85 7.38 2.21
CA TRP A 165 -15.22 6.09 2.48
C TRP A 165 -16.24 5.08 2.99
N TYR A 166 -16.25 3.91 2.37
CA TYR A 166 -17.05 2.76 2.77
C TYR A 166 -16.20 1.50 2.86
N ILE A 167 -16.64 0.57 3.68
CA ILE A 167 -16.02 -0.75 3.85
C ILE A 167 -16.79 -1.81 3.05
N PHE A 168 -16.04 -2.70 2.43
CA PHE A 168 -16.52 -3.82 1.64
C PHE A 168 -15.80 -5.08 2.10
N ASP A 169 -16.54 -6.05 2.60
CA ASP A 169 -16.00 -7.39 2.85
C ASP A 169 -16.66 -8.40 1.90
N PRO A 170 -16.06 -8.63 0.71
CA PRO A 170 -16.55 -9.63 -0.23
C PRO A 170 -16.44 -11.07 0.32
N THR A 171 -15.61 -11.33 1.33
CA THR A 171 -15.47 -12.66 1.95
C THR A 171 -16.70 -12.99 2.78
N TRP A 172 -17.02 -12.16 3.78
CA TRP A 172 -18.24 -12.36 4.59
C TRP A 172 -19.52 -12.00 3.80
N GLY A 173 -19.37 -11.18 2.75
CA GLY A 173 -20.40 -10.93 1.75
C GLY A 173 -20.75 -12.13 0.87
N SER A 174 -19.86 -13.11 0.72
CA SER A 174 -20.05 -14.28 -0.15
C SER A 174 -20.90 -15.39 0.49
N GLY A 175 -20.94 -15.46 1.82
CA GLY A 175 -21.61 -16.54 2.52
C GLY A 175 -21.04 -16.78 3.92
N TYR A 176 -21.15 -18.02 4.39
CA TYR A 176 -20.70 -18.42 5.73
C TYR A 176 -20.16 -19.85 5.72
N VAL A 177 -19.35 -20.17 6.73
CA VAL A 177 -18.89 -21.55 6.98
C VAL A 177 -19.76 -22.17 8.05
N ASN A 178 -20.33 -23.33 7.76
CA ASN A 178 -21.08 -24.13 8.73
C ASN A 178 -20.55 -25.57 8.70
N ASN A 179 -20.23 -26.13 9.87
CA ASN A 179 -19.66 -27.49 10.01
C ASN A 179 -18.48 -27.77 9.05
N GLY A 180 -17.56 -26.81 8.94
CA GLY A 180 -16.38 -26.91 8.07
C GLY A 180 -16.67 -26.83 6.56
N ARG A 181 -17.89 -26.49 6.15
CA ARG A 181 -18.27 -26.32 4.75
C ARG A 181 -18.71 -24.89 4.46
N PHE A 182 -18.18 -24.33 3.38
CA PHE A 182 -18.61 -23.03 2.91
C PHE A 182 -19.94 -23.12 2.16
N SER A 183 -20.89 -22.26 2.52
CA SER A 183 -22.18 -22.10 1.86
C SER A 183 -22.31 -20.69 1.30
N LYS A 184 -22.49 -20.57 -0.03
CA LYS A 184 -22.68 -19.27 -0.69
C LYS A 184 -24.05 -18.69 -0.34
N LYS A 185 -24.05 -17.45 0.12
CA LYS A 185 -25.25 -16.65 0.37
C LYS A 185 -24.84 -15.18 0.41
N ILE A 186 -25.19 -14.43 -0.63
CA ILE A 186 -24.86 -13.01 -0.71
C ILE A 186 -25.43 -12.28 0.51
N ASN A 187 -24.56 -11.53 1.20
CA ASN A 187 -24.92 -10.74 2.36
C ASN A 187 -24.58 -9.26 2.14
N ASN A 188 -25.62 -8.46 1.91
CA ASN A 188 -25.50 -7.03 1.63
C ASN A 188 -25.07 -6.20 2.85
N TYR A 189 -25.04 -6.78 4.07
CA TYR A 189 -24.50 -6.10 5.25
C TYR A 189 -23.02 -5.69 5.06
N TYR A 190 -22.28 -6.48 4.28
CA TYR A 190 -20.86 -6.23 3.97
C TYR A 190 -20.63 -5.45 2.67
N PHE A 191 -21.69 -4.91 2.07
CA PHE A 191 -21.61 -4.03 0.91
C PHE A 191 -21.83 -2.57 1.32
N LYS A 192 -20.90 -1.68 0.95
CA LYS A 192 -20.98 -0.23 1.23
C LYS A 192 -21.24 0.04 2.73
N ALA A 193 -20.60 -0.73 3.61
CA ALA A 193 -20.77 -0.64 5.05
C ALA A 193 -20.14 0.66 5.57
N VAL A 194 -20.86 1.37 6.44
CA VAL A 194 -20.36 2.60 7.06
C VAL A 194 -19.25 2.24 8.06
N PRO A 195 -18.08 2.92 8.04
CA PRO A 195 -16.97 2.63 8.95
C PRO A 195 -17.37 2.59 10.43
N ALA A 196 -18.19 3.55 10.88
CA ALA A 196 -18.69 3.63 12.26
C ALA A 196 -19.60 2.46 12.67
N THR A 197 -20.16 1.71 11.71
CA THR A 197 -21.00 0.52 11.98
C THR A 197 -20.15 -0.75 11.97
N ILE A 198 -19.31 -0.92 10.94
CA ILE A 198 -18.54 -2.14 10.73
C ILE A 198 -17.43 -2.32 11.77
N ILE A 199 -16.95 -1.23 12.38
CA ILE A 199 -15.95 -1.24 13.46
C ILE A 199 -16.37 -2.05 14.69
N SER A 200 -17.67 -2.40 14.81
CA SER A 200 -18.17 -3.33 15.84
C SER A 200 -17.65 -4.76 15.67
N SER A 201 -17.31 -5.15 14.43
CA SER A 201 -16.90 -6.50 14.05
C SER A 201 -15.57 -6.55 13.31
N HIS A 202 -15.12 -5.48 12.65
CA HIS A 202 -13.89 -5.42 11.86
C HIS A 202 -13.01 -4.28 12.34
N ILE A 203 -11.85 -4.59 12.92
CA ILE A 203 -10.89 -3.57 13.36
C ILE A 203 -9.57 -3.69 12.59
N PRO A 204 -9.13 -2.63 11.88
CA PRO A 204 -7.82 -2.59 11.24
C PRO A 204 -6.68 -2.66 12.25
N PHE A 205 -5.54 -3.23 11.84
CA PHE A 205 -4.31 -3.15 12.64
C PHE A 205 -3.82 -1.71 12.77
N ASP A 206 -3.78 -0.98 11.65
CA ASP A 206 -3.41 0.43 11.57
C ASP A 206 -4.67 1.31 11.65
N TYR A 207 -4.77 2.13 12.70
CA TYR A 207 -5.98 2.91 12.96
C TYR A 207 -6.29 3.98 11.91
N LEU A 208 -5.36 4.33 11.00
CA LEU A 208 -5.65 5.20 9.85
C LEU A 208 -6.85 4.67 9.05
N TRP A 209 -6.93 3.36 8.90
CA TRP A 209 -7.92 2.67 8.10
C TRP A 209 -9.24 2.40 8.83
N GLN A 210 -9.45 3.00 10.01
CA GLN A 210 -10.77 3.04 10.65
C GLN A 210 -11.69 4.08 10.01
N PHE A 211 -11.15 5.02 9.22
CA PHE A 211 -11.88 6.14 8.62
C PHE A 211 -12.71 6.91 9.64
N SER A 212 -12.10 7.15 10.81
CA SER A 212 -12.73 7.82 11.94
C SER A 212 -11.87 8.98 12.41
N ASN A 213 -12.52 10.11 12.72
CA ASN A 213 -11.84 11.26 13.32
C ASN A 213 -11.50 11.06 14.81
N TYR A 214 -12.04 10.00 15.41
CA TYR A 214 -11.79 9.60 16.79
C TYR A 214 -11.61 8.08 16.80
N PRO A 215 -10.47 7.56 16.31
CA PRO A 215 -10.25 6.12 16.23
C PRO A 215 -10.30 5.46 17.61
N ILE A 216 -10.74 4.21 17.64
CA ILE A 216 -10.74 3.39 18.84
C ILE A 216 -9.46 2.56 18.91
N THR A 217 -9.00 2.31 20.13
CA THR A 217 -7.87 1.44 20.41
C THR A 217 -8.28 -0.02 20.36
N ASN A 218 -7.30 -0.92 20.26
CA ASN A 218 -7.55 -2.35 20.38
C ASN A 218 -8.15 -2.69 21.76
N THR A 219 -7.76 -2.00 22.83
CA THR A 219 -8.38 -2.16 24.17
C THR A 219 -9.88 -1.88 24.13
N GLU A 220 -10.28 -0.73 23.57
CA GLU A 220 -11.70 -0.35 23.48
C GLU A 220 -12.51 -1.30 22.61
N PHE A 221 -11.91 -1.83 21.53
CA PHE A 221 -12.55 -2.84 20.71
C PHE A 221 -12.83 -4.13 21.48
N TYR A 222 -11.89 -4.60 22.32
CA TYR A 222 -12.12 -5.76 23.20
C TYR A 222 -13.20 -5.48 24.24
N GLU A 223 -13.20 -4.28 24.83
CA GLU A 223 -14.19 -3.86 25.84
C GLU A 223 -15.57 -3.50 25.24
N GLY A 224 -15.71 -3.49 23.92
CA GLY A 224 -16.96 -3.09 23.24
C GLY A 224 -17.24 -1.59 23.26
N LYS A 225 -16.27 -0.75 23.65
CA LYS A 225 -16.37 0.72 23.70
C LYS A 225 -16.14 1.34 22.32
N ILE A 226 -17.06 1.08 21.40
CA ILE A 226 -16.95 1.49 19.99
C ILE A 226 -17.59 2.84 19.67
N GLN A 227 -18.21 3.49 20.67
CA GLN A 227 -18.89 4.77 20.48
C GLN A 227 -17.88 5.92 20.31
N ILE A 228 -18.25 6.94 19.54
CA ILE A 228 -17.40 8.11 19.31
C ILE A 228 -17.13 8.82 20.64
N ASN A 229 -15.85 8.93 20.99
CA ASN A 229 -15.41 9.69 22.15
C ASN A 229 -14.68 10.98 21.71
N LYS A 230 -15.39 12.11 21.75
CA LYS A 230 -14.86 13.42 21.34
C LYS A 230 -13.83 14.02 22.31
N THR A 231 -13.62 13.42 23.48
CA THR A 231 -12.55 13.86 24.41
C THR A 231 -11.17 13.41 23.95
N LYS A 232 -11.10 12.42 23.04
CA LYS A 232 -9.85 12.01 22.40
C LYS A 232 -9.34 13.09 21.44
N LYS A 233 -8.03 13.06 21.21
CA LYS A 233 -7.39 13.88 20.18
C LYS A 233 -8.07 13.64 18.82
N TYR A 234 -8.50 14.74 18.19
CA TYR A 234 -9.03 14.71 16.84
C TYR A 234 -7.96 14.24 15.84
N PHE A 235 -8.33 13.30 14.97
CA PHE A 235 -7.46 12.69 13.97
C PHE A 235 -8.07 12.91 12.59
N ASP A 236 -7.58 13.91 11.84
CA ASP A 236 -8.06 14.16 10.48
C ASP A 236 -7.59 13.04 9.54
N PHE A 237 -8.36 11.95 9.46
CA PHE A 237 -7.95 10.76 8.73
C PHE A 237 -7.84 11.03 7.22
N GLU A 238 -8.63 11.96 6.66
CA GLU A 238 -8.55 12.28 5.23
C GLU A 238 -7.23 12.97 4.91
N LYS A 239 -6.82 13.94 5.73
CA LYS A 239 -5.50 14.58 5.59
C LYS A 239 -4.36 13.59 5.80
N GLU A 240 -4.49 12.69 6.76
CA GLU A 240 -3.47 11.67 7.04
C GLU A 240 -3.37 10.63 5.90
N ILE A 241 -4.46 10.28 5.22
CA ILE A 241 -4.40 9.44 4.00
C ILE A 241 -3.64 10.17 2.89
N ILE A 242 -3.92 11.46 2.66
CA ILE A 242 -3.20 12.27 1.64
C ILE A 242 -1.70 12.29 1.95
N LYS A 243 -1.34 12.58 3.21
CA LYS A 243 0.04 12.57 3.66
C LYS A 243 0.68 11.20 3.47
N TYR A 244 0.00 10.13 3.88
CA TYR A 244 0.49 8.76 3.77
C TYR A 244 0.79 8.36 2.32
N ASN A 245 -0.10 8.69 1.38
CA ASN A 245 0.10 8.37 -0.03
C ASN A 245 1.28 9.12 -0.68
N ALA A 246 1.70 10.26 -0.11
CA ALA A 246 2.84 11.04 -0.59
C ALA A 246 4.19 10.58 -0.02
N LEU A 247 4.19 9.66 0.94
CA LEU A 247 5.40 9.13 1.57
C LEU A 247 6.10 8.11 0.68
N SER A 248 7.42 7.98 0.88
CA SER A 248 8.18 6.83 0.35
C SER A 248 7.65 5.53 0.97
N GLU A 249 7.88 4.39 0.32
CA GLU A 249 7.48 3.08 0.86
C GLU A 249 8.05 2.84 2.27
N ALA A 250 9.32 3.21 2.51
CA ALA A 250 9.94 3.12 3.82
C ALA A 250 9.21 3.97 4.88
N ASP A 251 8.83 5.20 4.53
CA ASP A 251 8.12 6.08 5.46
C ASP A 251 6.66 5.64 5.68
N GLN A 252 6.02 5.02 4.68
CA GLN A 252 4.72 4.38 4.83
C GLN A 252 4.79 3.19 5.81
N LEU A 253 5.80 2.33 5.68
CA LEU A 253 6.03 1.21 6.58
C LEU A 253 6.27 1.69 8.02
N PHE A 254 7.12 2.71 8.19
CA PHE A 254 7.41 3.32 9.48
C PHE A 254 6.16 3.93 10.12
N ALA A 255 5.45 4.80 9.38
CA ALA A 255 4.25 5.47 9.89
C ALA A 255 3.14 4.48 10.24
N SER A 256 2.98 3.40 9.46
CA SER A 256 2.02 2.33 9.77
C SER A 256 2.41 1.56 11.03
N ALA A 257 3.67 1.17 11.17
CA ALA A 257 4.17 0.50 12.38
C ALA A 257 3.93 1.33 13.65
N GLU A 258 4.24 2.64 13.60
CA GLU A 258 3.97 3.55 14.72
C GLU A 258 2.49 3.61 15.10
N ARG A 259 1.59 3.64 14.10
CA ARG A 259 0.14 3.69 14.35
C ARG A 259 -0.37 2.38 14.93
N ILE A 260 0.11 1.24 14.43
CA ILE A 260 -0.23 -0.08 14.96
C ILE A 260 0.17 -0.19 16.45
N GLU A 261 1.40 0.20 16.79
CA GLU A 261 1.90 0.20 18.17
C GLU A 261 1.06 1.11 19.08
N LYS A 262 0.80 2.35 18.65
CA LYS A 262 -0.03 3.32 19.37
C LYS A 262 -1.48 2.84 19.54
N ASN A 263 -1.98 1.98 18.65
CA ASN A 263 -3.31 1.37 18.76
C ASN A 263 -3.40 0.29 19.86
N GLY A 264 -2.24 -0.23 20.31
CA GLY A 264 -2.07 -1.20 21.38
C GLY A 264 -1.90 -2.64 20.89
N LEU A 265 -0.77 -3.28 21.24
CA LEU A 265 -0.41 -4.64 20.82
C LEU A 265 -1.11 -5.73 21.68
N LYS A 266 -2.42 -5.91 21.50
CA LYS A 266 -3.28 -6.74 22.38
C LYS A 266 -3.29 -8.24 22.11
N ASN A 267 -2.82 -8.68 20.95
CA ASN A 267 -2.80 -10.09 20.58
C ASN A 267 -1.64 -10.40 19.62
N ALA A 268 -1.40 -11.68 19.39
CA ALA A 268 -0.30 -12.16 18.56
C ALA A 268 -0.37 -11.64 17.11
N MET A 269 -1.57 -11.52 16.53
CA MET A 269 -1.74 -11.03 15.14
C MET A 269 -1.29 -9.58 14.99
N ILE A 270 -1.60 -8.72 15.98
CA ILE A 270 -1.15 -7.32 15.97
C ILE A 270 0.37 -7.25 16.10
N LEU A 271 0.95 -8.05 17.01
CA LEU A 271 2.39 -8.11 17.22
C LEU A 271 3.13 -8.60 15.96
N GLU A 272 2.64 -9.67 15.34
CA GLU A 272 3.17 -10.21 14.08
C GLU A 272 3.12 -9.15 12.98
N ARG A 273 2.00 -8.44 12.83
CA ARG A 273 1.87 -7.36 11.84
C ARG A 273 2.84 -6.21 12.11
N TYR A 274 2.99 -5.80 13.37
CA TYR A 274 3.91 -4.73 13.77
C TYR A 274 5.38 -5.10 13.48
N GLU A 275 5.82 -6.28 13.91
CA GLU A 275 7.20 -6.74 13.68
C GLU A 275 7.46 -7.00 12.19
N GLY A 276 6.48 -7.54 11.46
CA GLY A 276 6.57 -7.71 10.01
C GLY A 276 6.81 -6.38 9.28
N LYS A 277 6.12 -5.31 9.66
CA LYS A 277 6.34 -3.96 9.09
C LYS A 277 7.74 -3.42 9.40
N LYS A 278 8.26 -3.63 10.61
CA LYS A 278 9.62 -3.23 11.00
C LYS A 278 10.70 -4.02 10.25
N GLN A 279 10.47 -5.32 10.04
CA GLN A 279 11.36 -6.16 9.27
C GLN A 279 11.39 -5.73 7.80
N GLN A 280 10.22 -5.48 7.18
CA GLN A 280 10.11 -4.95 5.82
C GLN A 280 10.86 -3.62 5.67
N LEU A 281 10.67 -2.69 6.62
CA LEU A 281 11.38 -1.41 6.64
C LEU A 281 12.90 -1.59 6.71
N THR A 282 13.35 -2.53 7.53
CA THR A 282 14.78 -2.84 7.69
C THR A 282 15.36 -3.36 6.38
N TYR A 283 14.68 -4.31 5.74
CA TYR A 283 15.09 -4.86 4.45
C TYR A 283 15.17 -3.79 3.36
N LEU A 284 14.14 -2.95 3.23
CA LEU A 284 14.10 -1.88 2.24
C LEU A 284 15.26 -0.90 2.44
N ARG A 285 15.51 -0.46 3.68
CA ARG A 285 16.66 0.41 4.00
C ARG A 285 18.00 -0.24 3.69
N GLN A 286 18.16 -1.53 3.98
CA GLN A 286 19.36 -2.28 3.67
C GLN A 286 19.61 -2.34 2.16
N ASN A 287 18.58 -2.65 1.37
CA ASN A 287 18.66 -2.65 -0.09
C ASN A 287 19.06 -1.27 -0.65
N THR A 288 18.41 -0.20 -0.20
CA THR A 288 18.79 1.17 -0.60
C THR A 288 20.24 1.50 -0.24
N ASN A 289 20.73 1.04 0.92
CA ASN A 289 22.12 1.23 1.31
C ASN A 289 23.08 0.39 0.44
N ILE A 290 22.67 -0.81 0.00
CA ILE A 290 23.43 -1.64 -0.95
C ILE A 290 23.52 -0.95 -2.31
N GLU A 291 22.45 -0.32 -2.80
CA GLU A 291 22.48 0.46 -4.04
C GLU A 291 23.47 1.63 -3.96
N LYS A 292 23.46 2.37 -2.84
CA LYS A 292 24.46 3.43 -2.57
C LYS A 292 25.88 2.87 -2.53
N LEU A 293 26.07 1.71 -1.89
CA LEU A 293 27.36 1.03 -1.85
C LEU A 293 27.84 0.66 -3.25
N ASN A 294 26.97 0.11 -4.10
CA ASN A 294 27.30 -0.25 -5.48
C ASN A 294 27.68 0.99 -6.31
N ALA A 295 27.01 2.13 -6.11
CA ALA A 295 27.37 3.38 -6.76
C ALA A 295 28.78 3.85 -6.35
N ILE A 296 29.12 3.77 -5.05
CA ILE A 296 30.47 4.09 -4.55
C ILE A 296 31.52 3.14 -5.16
N VAL A 297 31.23 1.85 -5.24
CA VAL A 297 32.13 0.87 -5.85
C VAL A 297 32.40 1.20 -7.32
N ASN A 298 31.36 1.58 -8.08
CA ASN A 298 31.52 1.98 -9.48
C ASN A 298 32.38 3.24 -9.62
N GLU A 299 32.17 4.24 -8.77
CA GLU A 299 32.99 5.47 -8.77
C GLU A 299 34.44 5.20 -8.37
N MET A 300 34.66 4.35 -7.36
CA MET A 300 35.99 3.90 -6.94
C MET A 300 36.70 3.19 -8.08
N ASN A 301 36.02 2.26 -8.77
CA ASN A 301 36.60 1.53 -9.90
C ASN A 301 37.04 2.47 -11.02
N LEU A 302 36.20 3.46 -11.36
CA LEU A 302 36.56 4.49 -12.34
C LEU A 302 37.78 5.30 -11.88
N ALA A 303 37.82 5.70 -10.61
CA ALA A 303 38.95 6.45 -10.07
C ALA A 303 40.25 5.65 -10.09
N VAL A 304 40.19 4.35 -9.81
CA VAL A 304 41.34 3.44 -9.91
C VAL A 304 41.82 3.29 -11.35
N VAL A 305 40.92 3.20 -12.33
CA VAL A 305 41.30 3.17 -13.76
C VAL A 305 42.05 4.46 -14.14
N LEU A 306 41.49 5.62 -13.81
CA LEU A 306 42.11 6.92 -14.09
C LEU A 306 43.47 7.08 -13.38
N LEU A 307 43.58 6.61 -12.13
CA LEU A 307 44.84 6.60 -11.40
C LEU A 307 45.88 5.71 -12.09
N ASN A 308 45.48 4.52 -12.55
CA ASN A 308 46.36 3.61 -13.28
C ASN A 308 46.83 4.20 -14.62
N ASP A 309 45.96 4.90 -15.34
CA ASP A 309 46.32 5.62 -16.58
C ASP A 309 47.38 6.69 -16.29
N PHE A 310 47.21 7.47 -15.21
CA PHE A 310 48.22 8.42 -14.77
C PHE A 310 49.53 7.73 -14.36
N ILE A 311 49.47 6.63 -13.62
CA ILE A 311 50.66 5.87 -13.20
C ILE A 311 51.42 5.37 -14.44
N HIS A 312 50.71 4.82 -15.41
CA HIS A 312 51.30 4.37 -16.67
C HIS A 312 51.96 5.54 -17.43
N TYR A 313 51.28 6.68 -17.52
CA TYR A 313 51.83 7.90 -18.10
C TYR A 313 53.09 8.42 -17.37
N ARG A 314 53.09 8.40 -16.03
CA ARG A 314 54.25 8.74 -15.19
C ARG A 314 55.41 7.76 -15.40
N ASN A 315 55.13 6.47 -15.47
CA ASN A 315 56.12 5.43 -15.72
C ASN A 315 56.73 5.56 -17.13
N ASN A 316 55.95 6.05 -18.09
CA ASN A 316 56.44 6.43 -19.42
C ASN A 316 57.11 7.82 -19.46
N LYS A 317 57.45 8.38 -18.29
CA LYS A 317 58.18 9.64 -18.13
C LYS A 317 57.48 10.83 -18.79
N PHE A 318 56.14 10.87 -18.68
CA PHE A 318 55.27 11.90 -19.25
C PHE A 318 55.42 12.05 -20.76
N LYS A 319 55.28 10.90 -21.45
CA LYS A 319 55.24 10.81 -22.90
C LYS A 319 53.90 10.20 -23.35
N PRO A 320 53.20 10.82 -24.33
CA PRO A 320 53.54 12.05 -25.05
C PRO A 320 53.53 13.30 -24.16
N ALA A 321 54.14 14.40 -24.59
CA ALA A 321 54.16 15.62 -23.78
C ALA A 321 52.75 16.24 -23.72
N LEU A 322 52.23 16.42 -22.51
CA LEU A 322 50.99 17.14 -22.21
C LEU A 322 51.30 18.49 -21.56
N SER A 323 50.32 19.39 -21.55
CA SER A 323 50.40 20.66 -20.81
C SER A 323 50.44 20.43 -19.30
N ASP A 324 50.94 21.42 -18.56
CA ASP A 324 51.01 21.36 -17.09
C ASP A 324 49.61 21.15 -16.47
N ASP A 325 48.58 21.78 -17.05
CA ASP A 325 47.18 21.64 -16.63
C ASP A 325 46.63 20.23 -16.88
N GLU A 326 46.92 19.63 -18.04
CA GLU A 326 46.54 18.26 -18.35
C GLU A 326 47.21 17.26 -17.40
N ILE A 327 48.52 17.42 -17.13
CA ILE A 327 49.26 16.56 -16.19
C ILE A 327 48.66 16.68 -14.77
N SER A 328 48.32 17.90 -14.34
CA SER A 328 47.64 18.14 -13.07
C SER A 328 46.28 17.45 -13.03
N SER A 329 45.45 17.63 -14.06
CA SER A 329 44.10 17.04 -14.11
C SER A 329 44.13 15.51 -14.08
N MET A 330 45.11 14.88 -14.76
CA MET A 330 45.22 13.42 -14.79
C MET A 330 45.35 12.79 -13.40
N ILE A 331 45.91 13.50 -12.42
CA ILE A 331 46.02 13.01 -11.04
C ILE A 331 44.98 13.60 -10.08
N GLU A 332 44.59 14.87 -10.27
CA GLU A 332 43.60 15.50 -9.38
C GLU A 332 42.21 14.88 -9.57
N THR A 333 41.80 14.54 -10.80
CA THR A 333 40.50 13.90 -11.07
C THR A 333 40.31 12.56 -10.35
N PRO A 334 41.19 11.55 -10.47
CA PRO A 334 41.04 10.31 -9.69
C PRO A 334 41.12 10.55 -8.18
N LYS A 335 41.96 11.48 -7.72
CA LYS A 335 42.06 11.81 -6.29
C LYS A 335 40.75 12.37 -5.74
N GLU A 336 40.15 13.35 -6.40
CA GLU A 336 38.86 13.93 -5.99
C GLU A 336 37.75 12.87 -5.93
N LYS A 337 37.69 11.98 -6.92
CA LYS A 337 36.75 10.85 -6.91
C LYS A 337 36.96 9.92 -5.72
N LEU A 338 38.21 9.62 -5.37
CA LEU A 338 38.53 8.77 -4.22
C LEU A 338 38.19 9.45 -2.89
N VAL A 339 38.39 10.77 -2.77
CA VAL A 339 37.93 11.56 -1.62
C VAL A 339 36.40 11.49 -1.49
N ASN A 340 35.68 11.67 -2.60
CA ASN A 340 34.22 11.54 -2.60
C ASN A 340 33.77 10.13 -2.19
N CYS A 341 34.40 9.08 -2.72
CA CYS A 341 34.14 7.70 -2.32
C CYS A 341 34.37 7.50 -0.82
N GLN A 342 35.46 8.06 -0.27
CA GLN A 342 35.78 7.95 1.14
C GLN A 342 34.75 8.66 2.01
N ASN A 343 34.31 9.85 1.65
CA ASN A 343 33.26 10.56 2.40
C ASN A 343 31.93 9.79 2.35
N ASN A 344 31.54 9.34 1.14
CA ASN A 344 30.26 8.68 0.93
C ASN A 344 30.17 7.33 1.64
N ILE A 345 31.25 6.54 1.68
CA ILE A 345 31.24 5.19 2.30
C ILE A 345 31.03 5.21 3.82
N TYR A 346 31.34 6.32 4.51
CA TYR A 346 31.03 6.47 5.95
C TYR A 346 29.60 6.95 6.21
N SER A 347 28.92 7.48 5.19
CA SER A 347 27.50 7.85 5.26
C SER A 347 26.53 6.70 4.93
N VAL A 348 27.05 5.59 4.38
CA VAL A 348 26.24 4.40 4.08
C VAL A 348 25.75 3.79 5.40
N GLY A 349 24.42 3.65 5.53
CA GLY A 349 23.80 2.99 6.67
C GLY A 349 24.04 1.47 6.70
N SER A 350 23.33 0.76 7.57
CA SER A 350 23.44 -0.72 7.64
C SER A 350 23.04 -1.37 6.31
N VAL A 351 23.86 -2.30 5.82
CA VAL A 351 23.65 -3.10 4.59
C VAL A 351 23.32 -4.57 4.90
N GLY A 352 22.97 -4.86 6.15
CA GLY A 352 22.79 -6.23 6.65
C GLY A 352 24.12 -6.90 7.05
N SER A 353 24.02 -7.92 7.90
CA SER A 353 25.20 -8.61 8.44
C SER A 353 25.98 -9.36 7.37
N GLN A 354 25.30 -9.86 6.33
CA GLN A 354 25.91 -10.60 5.22
C GLN A 354 26.87 -9.72 4.40
N ASN A 355 26.62 -8.41 4.31
CA ASN A 355 27.44 -7.47 3.52
C ASN A 355 28.42 -6.64 4.36
N ALA A 356 28.41 -6.78 5.70
CA ALA A 356 29.20 -5.94 6.59
C ALA A 356 30.72 -6.10 6.35
N SER A 357 31.19 -7.32 6.09
CA SER A 357 32.60 -7.59 5.76
C SER A 357 33.00 -6.94 4.43
N ASN A 358 32.11 -6.98 3.43
CA ASN A 358 32.36 -6.35 2.13
C ASN A 358 32.54 -4.83 2.25
N VAL A 359 31.70 -4.16 3.04
CA VAL A 359 31.85 -2.71 3.30
C VAL A 359 33.20 -2.39 3.94
N SER A 360 33.65 -3.22 4.90
CA SER A 360 34.97 -3.05 5.54
C SER A 360 36.11 -3.16 4.51
N SER A 361 36.04 -4.17 3.64
CA SER A 361 37.01 -4.37 2.56
C SER A 361 37.03 -3.19 1.58
N ILE A 362 35.86 -2.68 1.17
CA ILE A 362 35.74 -1.52 0.28
C ILE A 362 36.35 -0.27 0.92
N LYS A 363 36.07 0.00 2.20
CA LYS A 363 36.68 1.13 2.94
C LYS A 363 38.21 1.06 2.90
N LYS A 364 38.78 -0.14 3.10
CA LYS A 364 40.23 -0.36 3.04
C LYS A 364 40.78 -0.10 1.64
N SER A 365 40.11 -0.60 0.59
CA SER A 365 40.52 -0.39 -0.80
C SER A 365 40.49 1.08 -1.21
N ILE A 366 39.44 1.82 -0.83
CA ILE A 366 39.35 3.27 -1.06
C ILE A 366 40.52 3.99 -0.38
N GLY A 367 40.76 3.69 0.90
CA GLY A 367 41.86 4.32 1.65
C GLY A 367 43.23 4.06 1.04
N ALA A 368 43.49 2.83 0.57
CA ALA A 368 44.75 2.49 -0.09
C ALA A 368 44.92 3.22 -1.43
N ALA A 369 43.88 3.24 -2.26
CA ALA A 369 43.90 3.94 -3.55
C ALA A 369 44.06 5.46 -3.37
N LEU A 370 43.39 6.04 -2.37
CA LEU A 370 43.51 7.47 -2.07
C LEU A 370 44.93 7.83 -1.63
N ALA A 371 45.54 7.06 -0.72
CA ALA A 371 46.91 7.29 -0.29
C ALA A 371 47.90 7.26 -1.47
N GLN A 372 47.70 6.32 -2.41
CA GLN A 372 48.49 6.27 -3.64
C GLN A 372 48.26 7.52 -4.51
N ALA A 373 47.01 7.93 -4.71
CA ALA A 373 46.68 9.13 -5.48
C ALA A 373 47.30 10.40 -4.86
N GLU A 374 47.31 10.52 -3.53
CA GLU A 374 47.93 11.63 -2.81
C GLU A 374 49.46 11.67 -3.01
N GLU A 375 50.14 10.53 -2.96
CA GLU A 375 51.57 10.43 -3.23
C GLU A 375 51.91 10.92 -4.65
N HIS A 376 51.13 10.46 -5.64
CA HIS A 376 51.27 10.87 -7.03
C HIS A 376 50.95 12.35 -7.25
N SER A 377 49.91 12.87 -6.59
CA SER A 377 49.55 14.30 -6.63
C SER A 377 50.67 15.17 -6.06
N LEU A 378 51.28 14.74 -4.94
CA LEU A 378 52.43 15.44 -4.35
C LEU A 378 53.64 15.45 -5.31
N PHE A 379 53.90 14.34 -5.99
CA PHE A 379 54.94 14.28 -7.02
C PHE A 379 54.66 15.27 -8.16
N VAL A 380 53.43 15.31 -8.69
CA VAL A 380 53.05 16.23 -9.77
C VAL A 380 53.19 17.68 -9.32
N LYS A 381 52.70 18.02 -8.13
CA LYS A 381 52.86 19.37 -7.55
C LYS A 381 54.33 19.77 -7.46
N ASN A 382 55.19 18.88 -6.99
CA ASN A 382 56.64 19.11 -6.94
C ASN A 382 57.22 19.26 -8.37
N TYR A 383 56.90 18.34 -9.29
CA TYR A 383 57.35 18.36 -10.69
C TYR A 383 57.01 19.67 -11.40
N LEU A 384 55.76 20.12 -11.28
CA LEU A 384 55.26 21.34 -11.91
C LEU A 384 55.88 22.60 -11.29
N SER A 385 56.28 22.57 -10.01
CA SER A 385 57.01 23.69 -9.37
C SER A 385 58.44 23.90 -9.90
N LYS A 386 59.02 22.93 -10.62
CA LYS A 386 60.40 23.00 -11.13
C LYS A 386 60.48 23.54 -12.55
N SER A 387 61.64 24.08 -12.93
CA SER A 387 61.93 24.49 -14.30
C SER A 387 61.95 23.27 -15.25
N LYS A 388 61.69 23.50 -16.55
CA LYS A 388 61.67 22.44 -17.57
C LYS A 388 62.97 21.61 -17.64
N ILE A 389 64.11 22.19 -17.29
CA ILE A 389 65.40 21.50 -17.26
C ILE A 389 65.45 20.53 -16.07
N VAL A 390 65.10 21.01 -14.87
CA VAL A 390 65.10 20.19 -13.64
C VAL A 390 64.07 19.06 -13.73
N ARG A 391 62.91 19.30 -14.36
CA ARG A 391 61.90 18.26 -14.61
C ARG A 391 62.45 17.03 -15.35
N LYS A 392 63.42 17.21 -16.26
CA LYS A 392 64.04 16.09 -17.00
C LYS A 392 64.87 15.18 -16.09
N THR A 393 65.44 15.71 -15.01
CA THR A 393 66.27 14.93 -14.07
C THR A 393 65.44 14.17 -13.04
N MET A 394 64.15 14.49 -12.89
CA MET A 394 63.24 13.83 -11.94
C MET A 394 62.84 12.40 -12.36
N PHE A 395 63.17 11.98 -13.58
CA PHE A 395 62.89 10.63 -14.12
C PHE A 395 64.14 9.77 -14.33
N SER A 396 65.33 10.33 -14.07
CA SER A 396 66.60 9.60 -14.10
C SER A 396 66.95 9.18 -12.68
N LYS A 397 67.10 7.88 -12.42
CA LYS A 397 67.83 7.43 -11.23
C LYS A 397 69.21 8.09 -11.28
N VAL A 398 69.54 8.91 -10.30
CA VAL A 398 70.90 9.44 -10.18
C VAL A 398 71.77 8.26 -9.77
N THR A 399 72.46 7.66 -10.74
CA THR A 399 73.56 6.74 -10.45
C THR A 399 74.85 7.55 -10.45
N TRP A 400 75.41 7.78 -9.27
CA TRP A 400 76.79 8.25 -9.14
C TRP A 400 77.69 7.01 -9.09
N PHE A 401 78.55 6.82 -10.09
CA PHE A 401 79.43 5.65 -10.23
C PHE A 401 78.72 4.27 -10.15
N GLY A 402 77.55 4.13 -10.79
CA GLY A 402 76.87 2.84 -10.89
C GLY A 402 76.15 2.36 -9.62
N VAL A 403 76.15 3.14 -8.55
CA VAL A 403 75.37 2.86 -7.34
C VAL A 403 74.05 3.67 -7.39
N PRO A 404 72.88 3.03 -7.23
CA PRO A 404 71.63 3.77 -7.10
C PRO A 404 71.65 4.61 -5.82
N LEU A 405 71.48 5.93 -5.93
CA LEU A 405 71.11 6.76 -4.79
C LEU A 405 69.61 6.56 -4.55
N ASN A 406 69.27 5.87 -3.46
CA ASN A 406 67.89 5.76 -2.96
C ASN A 406 67.40 7.10 -2.41
#